data_AF-A0AA39R1X2-F1
#
_entry.id   AF-A0AA39R1X2-F1
#
_cell.length_a   1.000
_cell.length_b   1.000
_cell.length_c   1.000
_cell.angle_alpha   90.00
_cell.angle_beta   90.00
_cell.angle_gamma   90.00
#
_symmetry.space_group_name_H-M   'P 1'
#
loop_
_entity.id
_entity.type
_entity.pdbx_description
1 polymer ?
#
loop_
_entity_poly.entity_id
_entity_poly.type
_entity_poly.pdbx_seq_one_letter_code
_entity_poly.pdbx_strand_id
1 'polypeptide(L)'
;MAATEPELSVKLSLSSSTYCFSNPTPPVLSLTVESHADRPLTIFTWKTPFHPKSGMTQGCFKITDLESNELVPQGTIRLQRLPFSRVRGCSDEMYFLTLQPHTPTVVSTGFSQGGGNRPQPRAVVERGWVLDEQGNELKIRRGTQGCGIDGLEVGHRYKVGVTRGPLMGLWWRWGTKEEFQVEPGEPNWTLSAVTPEQVPLEVGPIDEVEFSITSEEQTG
;
A
#
# COMPACT_ATOMS: atom_id res chain seq x y z
N MET A 1 -33.29 9.87 12.10
CA MET A 1 -32.31 10.51 11.21
C MET A 1 -31.60 9.39 10.48
N ALA A 2 -31.70 9.32 9.16
CA ALA A 2 -30.95 8.32 8.40
C ALA A 2 -29.46 8.61 8.63
N ALA A 3 -28.70 7.60 9.06
CA ALA A 3 -27.25 7.73 9.16
C ALA A 3 -26.73 7.98 7.74
N THR A 4 -26.13 9.15 7.51
CA THR A 4 -25.41 9.43 6.27
C THR A 4 -24.33 8.36 6.14
N GLU A 5 -24.28 7.68 5.01
CA GLU A 5 -23.23 6.70 4.74
C GLU A 5 -21.88 7.42 4.79
N PRO A 6 -20.89 6.92 5.55
CA PRO A 6 -19.60 7.57 5.60
C PRO A 6 -18.89 7.44 4.26
N GLU A 7 -18.41 8.57 3.75
CA GLU A 7 -17.69 8.67 2.49
C GLU A 7 -16.23 9.05 2.76
N LEU A 8 -15.32 8.37 2.06
CA LEU A 8 -13.90 8.68 2.04
C LEU A 8 -13.50 9.23 0.67
N SER A 9 -12.80 10.36 0.65
CA SER A 9 -12.03 10.79 -0.51
C SER A 9 -10.56 10.38 -0.33
N VAL A 10 -9.96 9.89 -1.42
CA VAL A 10 -8.59 9.36 -1.39
C VAL A 10 -7.82 9.88 -2.58
N LYS A 11 -6.69 10.53 -2.31
CA LYS A 11 -5.74 11.00 -3.31
C LYS A 11 -4.46 10.18 -3.26
N LEU A 12 -4.10 9.59 -4.40
CA LEU A 12 -2.82 8.91 -4.59
C LEU A 12 -1.78 9.92 -5.11
N SER A 13 -0.55 9.82 -4.62
CA SER A 13 0.56 10.65 -5.11
C SER A 13 1.90 9.92 -5.00
N LEU A 14 2.81 10.25 -5.90
CA LEU A 14 4.23 9.93 -5.80
C LEU A 14 5.02 11.20 -5.55
N SER A 15 6.05 11.14 -4.70
CA SER A 15 6.92 12.30 -4.42
C SER A 15 7.75 12.72 -5.65
N SER A 16 7.91 11.84 -6.61
CA SER A 16 8.60 12.07 -7.87
C SER A 16 7.87 11.30 -8.98
N SER A 17 7.67 11.95 -10.13
CA SER A 17 7.20 11.30 -11.36
C SER A 17 8.31 10.49 -12.06
N THR A 18 9.52 10.50 -11.52
CA THR A 18 10.67 9.79 -12.08
C THR A 18 11.24 8.83 -11.03
N TYR A 19 11.42 7.57 -11.43
CA TYR A 19 12.03 6.53 -10.63
C TYR A 19 13.35 6.08 -11.26
N CYS A 20 14.39 5.95 -10.45
CA CYS A 20 15.68 5.43 -10.89
C CYS A 20 16.15 4.32 -9.95
N PHE A 21 16.49 3.15 -10.50
CA PHE A 21 16.97 2.00 -9.71
C PHE A 21 18.31 2.28 -9.01
N SER A 22 19.10 3.21 -9.55
CA SER A 22 20.37 3.63 -8.95
C SER A 22 20.17 4.61 -7.78
N ASN A 23 19.00 5.24 -7.63
CA ASN A 23 18.74 6.14 -6.51
C ASN A 23 18.66 5.33 -5.20
N PRO A 24 19.45 5.66 -4.17
CA PRO A 24 19.37 4.99 -2.88
C PRO A 24 18.02 5.20 -2.17
N THR A 25 17.30 6.27 -2.52
CA THR A 25 16.02 6.63 -1.94
C THR A 25 14.92 6.50 -2.98
N PRO A 26 14.03 5.49 -2.90
CA PRO A 26 12.92 5.38 -3.84
C PRO A 26 11.93 6.55 -3.64
N PRO A 27 11.19 6.95 -4.69
CA PRO A 27 10.05 7.85 -4.57
C PRO A 27 9.10 7.39 -3.48
N VAL A 28 8.47 8.32 -2.78
CA VAL A 28 7.50 8.01 -1.73
C VAL A 28 6.12 7.91 -2.36
N LEU A 29 5.46 6.77 -2.19
CA LEU A 29 4.06 6.57 -2.48
C LEU A 29 3.23 6.98 -1.27
N SER A 30 2.31 7.92 -1.47
CA SER A 30 1.45 8.44 -0.41
C SER A 30 -0.02 8.37 -0.81
N LEU A 31 -0.87 8.04 0.15
CA LEU A 31 -2.32 8.21 0.07
C LEU A 31 -2.74 9.25 1.10
N THR A 32 -3.42 10.28 0.62
CA THR A 32 -4.15 11.22 1.48
C THR A 32 -5.60 10.76 1.55
N VAL A 33 -6.06 10.45 2.76
CA VAL A 33 -7.40 9.94 3.03
C VAL A 33 -8.14 10.96 3.87
N GLU A 34 -9.30 11.41 3.41
CA GLU A 34 -10.15 12.33 4.15
C GLU A 34 -11.53 11.69 4.37
N SER A 35 -12.01 11.74 5.61
CA SER A 35 -13.36 11.29 5.97
C SER A 35 -14.30 12.48 5.93
N HIS A 36 -15.41 12.35 5.19
CA HIS A 36 -16.47 13.36 5.14
C HIS A 36 -17.54 13.15 6.23
N ALA A 37 -17.29 12.26 7.18
CA ALA A 37 -18.17 12.06 8.32
C ALA A 37 -17.96 13.13 9.40
N ASP A 38 -19.02 13.47 10.14
CA ASP A 38 -18.97 14.43 11.24
C ASP A 38 -18.44 13.83 12.56
N ARG A 39 -18.04 12.56 12.55
CA ARG A 39 -17.52 11.84 13.72
C ARG A 39 -16.28 11.03 13.35
N PRO A 40 -15.34 10.86 14.29
CA PRO A 40 -14.19 10.01 14.06
C PRO A 40 -14.63 8.59 13.68
N LEU A 41 -13.91 7.98 12.76
CA LEU A 41 -14.09 6.58 12.40
C LEU A 41 -12.73 5.89 12.32
N THR A 42 -12.69 4.61 12.66
CA THR A 42 -11.48 3.80 12.63
C THR A 42 -11.64 2.70 11.60
N ILE A 43 -10.68 2.60 10.69
CA ILE A 43 -10.61 1.54 9.67
C ILE A 43 -9.52 0.55 10.02
N PHE A 44 -9.70 -0.69 9.59
CA PHE A 44 -8.68 -1.73 9.68
C PHE A 44 -7.92 -1.85 8.36
N THR A 45 -6.63 -1.53 8.36
CA THR A 45 -5.85 -1.26 7.13
C THR A 45 -5.07 -2.47 6.61
N TRP A 46 -5.11 -3.61 7.28
CA TRP A 46 -4.45 -4.83 6.80
C TRP A 46 -5.01 -5.30 5.46
N LYS A 47 -4.15 -5.61 4.49
CA LYS A 47 -4.55 -5.98 3.12
C LYS A 47 -5.41 -4.90 2.45
N THR A 48 -5.11 -3.63 2.72
CA THR A 48 -5.73 -2.48 2.07
C THR A 48 -4.64 -1.53 1.59
N PRO A 49 -4.93 -0.64 0.62
CA PRO A 49 -3.99 0.41 0.22
C PRO A 49 -3.68 1.40 1.36
N PHE A 50 -4.52 1.48 2.40
CA PHE A 50 -4.32 2.37 3.55
C PHE A 50 -3.20 1.93 4.51
N HIS A 51 -2.59 0.77 4.24
CA HIS A 51 -1.31 0.40 4.82
C HIS A 51 -0.28 0.18 3.69
N PRO A 52 0.28 1.26 3.10
CA PRO A 52 0.99 1.19 1.82
C PRO A 52 2.14 0.17 1.81
N LYS A 53 2.90 0.09 2.91
CA LYS A 53 4.04 -0.83 3.06
C LYS A 53 3.66 -2.29 2.85
N SER A 54 2.51 -2.74 3.38
CA SER A 54 2.03 -4.10 3.15
C SER A 54 1.22 -4.20 1.87
N GLY A 55 0.50 -3.14 1.50
CA GLY A 55 -0.31 -3.10 0.27
C GLY A 55 0.50 -3.38 -0.99
N MET A 56 1.75 -2.89 -1.05
CA MET A 56 2.69 -3.15 -2.16
C MET A 56 2.99 -4.64 -2.39
N THR A 57 2.95 -5.47 -1.34
CA THR A 57 3.25 -6.92 -1.43
C THR A 57 2.01 -7.80 -1.31
N GLN A 58 0.83 -7.17 -1.24
CA GLN A 58 -0.47 -7.83 -1.06
C GLN A 58 -1.45 -7.52 -2.19
N GLY A 59 -0.98 -6.96 -3.31
CA GLY A 59 -1.81 -6.68 -4.49
C GLY A 59 -2.79 -5.51 -4.33
N CYS A 60 -2.56 -4.61 -3.37
CA CYS A 60 -3.41 -3.44 -3.18
C CYS A 60 -3.14 -2.31 -4.18
N PHE A 61 -2.01 -2.40 -4.88
CA PHE A 61 -1.65 -1.49 -5.96
C PHE A 61 -1.53 -2.27 -7.27
N LYS A 62 -1.91 -1.62 -8.35
CA LYS A 62 -1.74 -2.10 -9.73
C LYS A 62 -0.80 -1.16 -10.45
N ILE A 63 0.08 -1.72 -11.28
CA ILE A 63 0.99 -0.95 -12.12
C ILE A 63 0.72 -1.38 -13.56
N THR A 64 0.47 -0.42 -14.43
CA THR A 64 0.22 -0.63 -15.86
C THR A 64 1.36 -0.02 -16.65
N ASP A 65 1.99 -0.81 -17.52
CA ASP A 65 2.95 -0.32 -18.50
C ASP A 65 2.18 0.43 -19.60
N LEU A 66 2.53 1.69 -19.87
CA LEU A 66 1.84 2.50 -20.85
C LEU A 66 2.24 2.18 -22.29
N GLU A 67 3.39 1.55 -22.49
CA GLU A 67 3.92 1.25 -23.81
C GLU A 67 3.35 -0.07 -24.34
N SER A 68 3.15 -1.06 -23.48
CA SER A 68 2.45 -2.32 -23.83
C SER A 68 0.97 -2.31 -23.47
N ASN A 69 0.52 -1.38 -22.62
CA ASN A 69 -0.81 -1.36 -22.01
C ASN A 69 -1.14 -2.63 -21.20
N GLU A 70 -0.10 -3.31 -20.69
CA GLU A 70 -0.23 -4.52 -19.88
C GLU A 70 -0.03 -4.25 -18.39
N LEU A 71 -0.69 -5.05 -17.56
CA LEU A 71 -0.48 -5.01 -16.11
C LEU A 71 0.84 -5.70 -15.76
N VAL A 72 1.68 -4.99 -15.01
CA VAL A 72 2.89 -5.57 -14.42
C VAL A 72 2.46 -6.61 -13.36
N PRO A 73 2.90 -7.87 -13.48
CA PRO A 73 2.55 -8.92 -12.53
C PRO A 73 2.86 -8.50 -11.10
N GLN A 74 1.91 -8.70 -10.18
CA GLN A 74 2.10 -8.36 -8.77
C GLN A 74 2.37 -9.62 -7.95
N GLY A 75 3.44 -9.60 -7.15
CA GLY A 75 3.68 -10.63 -6.14
C GLY A 75 2.66 -10.50 -5.01
N THR A 76 2.06 -11.62 -4.59
CA THR A 76 1.19 -11.65 -3.41
C THR A 76 1.79 -12.55 -2.36
N ILE A 77 2.18 -11.99 -1.22
CA ILE A 77 2.63 -12.76 -0.08
C ILE A 77 1.41 -13.37 0.62
N ARG A 78 1.42 -14.70 0.78
CA ARG A 78 0.45 -15.41 1.60
C ARG A 78 1.03 -15.63 2.98
N LEU A 79 0.38 -15.07 4.00
CA LEU A 79 0.79 -15.18 5.39
C LEU A 79 -0.23 -16.01 6.17
N GLN A 80 0.24 -17.06 6.83
CA GLN A 80 -0.53 -17.74 7.87
C GLN A 80 -0.36 -16.95 9.17
N ARG A 81 -1.47 -16.45 9.72
CA ARG A 81 -1.46 -15.60 10.91
C ARG A 81 -2.63 -15.93 11.83
N LEU A 82 -2.49 -15.60 13.11
CA LEU A 82 -3.59 -15.61 14.07
C LEU A 82 -4.62 -14.52 13.73
N PRO A 83 -5.87 -14.65 14.21
CA PRO A 83 -6.85 -13.57 14.14
C PRO A 83 -6.31 -12.28 14.76
N PHE A 84 -6.77 -11.14 14.23
CA PHE A 84 -6.29 -9.83 14.67
C PHE A 84 -6.70 -9.52 16.10
N SER A 85 -5.72 -9.04 16.86
CA SER A 85 -5.88 -8.58 18.23
C SER A 85 -6.23 -7.10 18.27
N ARG A 86 -7.10 -6.71 19.19
CA ARG A 86 -7.39 -5.30 19.52
C ARG A 86 -6.69 -4.82 20.80
N VAL A 87 -5.79 -5.63 21.36
CA VAL A 87 -5.03 -5.26 22.57
C VAL A 87 -4.07 -4.13 22.22
N ARG A 88 -4.09 -3.06 23.02
CA ARG A 88 -3.18 -1.93 22.90
C ARG A 88 -1.74 -2.39 23.10
N GLY A 89 -0.82 -1.86 22.30
CA GLY A 89 0.60 -2.19 22.30
C GLY A 89 0.94 -3.51 21.61
N CYS A 90 -0.03 -4.23 21.04
CA CYS A 90 0.26 -5.43 20.25
C CYS A 90 0.73 -5.07 18.83
N SER A 91 1.32 -6.04 18.12
CA SER A 91 1.81 -5.84 16.76
C SER A 91 0.72 -5.52 15.74
N ASP A 92 -0.55 -5.80 16.04
CA ASP A 92 -1.68 -5.48 15.15
C ASP A 92 -2.19 -4.04 15.32
N GLU A 93 -1.73 -3.31 16.36
CA GLU A 93 -2.14 -1.92 16.60
C GLU A 93 -1.87 -1.02 15.38
N MET A 94 -0.78 -1.27 14.66
CA MET A 94 -0.39 -0.53 13.46
C MET A 94 -1.42 -0.58 12.32
N TYR A 95 -2.36 -1.54 12.35
CA TYR A 95 -3.40 -1.67 11.33
C TYR A 95 -4.68 -0.92 11.68
N PHE A 96 -4.78 -0.28 12.84
CA PHE A 96 -5.92 0.55 13.19
C PHE A 96 -5.61 2.01 12.86
N LEU A 97 -6.31 2.55 11.86
CA LEU A 97 -6.18 3.94 11.45
C LEU A 97 -7.46 4.71 11.80
N THR A 98 -7.33 5.69 12.67
CA THR A 98 -8.42 6.64 12.97
C THR A 98 -8.38 7.80 11.98
N LEU A 99 -9.51 8.02 11.30
CA LEU A 99 -9.76 9.17 10.45
C LEU A 99 -10.59 10.18 11.24
N GLN A 100 -10.04 11.38 11.41
CA GLN A 100 -10.73 12.48 12.06
C GLN A 100 -11.73 13.14 11.10
N PRO A 101 -12.83 13.71 11.60
CA PRO A 101 -13.82 14.42 10.78
C PRO A 101 -13.16 15.49 9.91
N HIS A 102 -13.43 15.46 8.59
CA HIS A 102 -13.04 16.50 7.64
C HIS A 102 -11.54 16.84 7.70
N THR A 103 -10.70 15.86 8.09
CA THR A 103 -9.27 16.06 8.33
C THR A 103 -8.47 15.07 7.48
N PRO A 104 -7.67 15.56 6.51
CA PRO A 104 -6.81 14.72 5.69
C PRO A 104 -5.75 13.99 6.52
N THR A 105 -5.69 12.68 6.38
CA THR A 105 -4.71 11.79 6.99
C THR A 105 -3.81 11.21 5.92
N VAL A 106 -2.50 11.33 6.07
CA VAL A 106 -1.52 10.85 5.08
C VAL A 106 -0.89 9.54 5.56
N VAL A 107 -0.97 8.50 4.73
CA VAL A 107 -0.23 7.25 4.90
C VAL A 107 0.75 7.09 3.74
N SER A 108 1.98 6.67 4.01
CA SER A 108 3.01 6.62 2.97
C SER A 108 4.02 5.50 3.17
N THR A 109 4.72 5.16 2.10
CA THR A 109 5.86 4.23 2.09
C THR A 109 6.80 4.59 0.94
N GLY A 110 8.07 4.19 1.04
CA GLY A 110 8.92 4.15 -0.15
C GLY A 110 8.33 3.22 -1.20
N PHE A 111 8.31 3.65 -2.45
CA PHE A 111 7.83 2.89 -3.61
C PHE A 111 8.88 1.85 -4.01
N SER A 112 9.00 0.81 -3.20
CA SER A 112 10.00 -0.24 -3.34
C SER A 112 9.42 -1.62 -3.01
N GLN A 113 10.26 -2.67 -3.03
CA GLN A 113 9.83 -4.05 -2.93
C GLN A 113 9.23 -4.47 -1.57
N GLY A 114 9.13 -3.57 -0.58
CA GLY A 114 8.62 -3.88 0.76
C GLY A 114 9.54 -4.85 1.50
N GLY A 115 10.35 -4.35 2.44
CA GLY A 115 11.24 -5.20 3.25
C GLY A 115 12.74 -4.96 3.08
N GLY A 116 13.15 -3.82 2.51
CA GLY A 116 14.55 -3.36 2.56
C GLY A 116 15.46 -3.87 1.43
N ASN A 117 14.98 -4.73 0.54
CA ASN A 117 15.73 -5.10 -0.65
C ASN A 117 15.66 -3.99 -1.71
N ARG A 118 16.81 -3.65 -2.30
CA ARG A 118 16.91 -2.69 -3.40
C ARG A 118 16.25 -3.28 -4.65
N PRO A 119 15.26 -2.61 -5.26
CA PRO A 119 14.63 -3.09 -6.47
C PRO A 119 15.63 -3.17 -7.62
N GLN A 120 15.42 -4.11 -8.53
CA GLN A 120 16.31 -4.35 -9.67
C GLN A 120 15.52 -4.25 -10.98
N PRO A 121 16.14 -3.78 -12.09
CA PRO A 121 15.46 -3.72 -13.38
C PRO A 121 14.97 -5.10 -13.82
N ARG A 122 13.80 -5.16 -14.47
CA ARG A 122 13.20 -6.42 -14.96
C ARG A 122 14.18 -7.28 -15.74
N ALA A 123 14.92 -6.69 -16.67
CA ALA A 123 15.90 -7.41 -17.50
C ALA A 123 17.00 -8.11 -16.69
N VAL A 124 17.38 -7.57 -15.52
CA VAL A 124 18.36 -8.18 -14.61
C VAL A 124 17.72 -9.33 -13.82
N VAL A 125 16.51 -9.10 -13.31
CA VAL A 125 15.77 -10.10 -12.51
C VAL A 125 15.41 -11.32 -13.34
N GLU A 126 14.93 -11.14 -14.58
CA GLU A 126 14.54 -12.25 -15.45
C GLU A 126 15.71 -13.13 -15.87
N ARG A 127 16.93 -12.60 -15.87
CA ARG A 127 18.17 -13.39 -16.05
C ARG A 127 18.60 -14.15 -14.79
N GLY A 128 17.93 -13.91 -13.67
CA GLY A 128 18.27 -14.46 -12.35
C GLY A 128 19.49 -13.77 -11.73
N TRP A 129 19.79 -12.52 -12.10
CA TRP A 129 20.98 -11.81 -11.63
C TRP A 129 20.59 -10.70 -10.64
N VAL A 130 21.58 -10.11 -9.96
CA VAL A 130 21.44 -8.92 -9.10
C VAL A 130 22.60 -7.97 -9.36
N LEU A 131 22.34 -6.67 -9.38
CA LEU A 131 23.42 -5.67 -9.42
C LEU A 131 24.01 -5.48 -8.01
N ASP A 132 25.33 -5.58 -7.89
CA ASP A 132 26.05 -5.22 -6.68
C ASP A 132 26.08 -3.70 -6.46
N GLU A 133 26.72 -3.25 -5.36
CA GLU A 133 26.85 -1.82 -5.04
C GLU A 133 27.61 -1.03 -6.11
N GLN A 134 28.41 -1.70 -6.94
CA GLN A 134 29.21 -1.13 -8.01
C GLN A 134 28.50 -1.23 -9.38
N GLY A 135 27.29 -1.78 -9.42
CA GLY A 135 26.51 -1.97 -10.65
C GLY A 135 26.93 -3.19 -11.50
N ASN A 136 27.76 -4.09 -10.97
CA ASN A 136 28.12 -5.32 -11.67
C ASN A 136 27.08 -6.42 -11.47
N GLU A 137 26.84 -7.22 -12.51
CA GLU A 137 25.87 -8.32 -12.46
C GLU A 137 26.44 -9.53 -11.70
N LEU A 138 25.82 -9.87 -10.58
CA LEU A 138 26.07 -11.08 -9.80
C LEU A 138 25.03 -12.15 -10.12
N LYS A 139 25.51 -13.34 -10.50
CA LYS A 139 24.65 -14.50 -10.71
C LYS A 139 24.21 -15.10 -9.37
N ILE A 140 22.92 -15.03 -9.06
CA ILE A 140 22.35 -15.63 -7.85
C ILE A 140 21.16 -16.52 -8.16
N ARG A 141 20.74 -17.39 -7.24
CA ARG A 141 19.49 -18.15 -7.41
C ARG A 141 18.32 -17.32 -6.88
N ARG A 142 17.70 -16.49 -7.73
CA ARG A 142 16.47 -15.73 -7.43
C ARG A 142 15.35 -16.15 -8.38
N GLY A 143 14.09 -15.90 -7.99
CA GLY A 143 12.95 -16.07 -8.90
C GLY A 143 13.12 -15.18 -10.12
N THR A 144 12.96 -15.75 -11.31
CA THR A 144 13.21 -15.09 -12.61
C THR A 144 11.98 -14.36 -13.15
N GLN A 145 10.93 -14.17 -12.34
CA GLN A 145 9.74 -13.43 -12.77
C GLN A 145 9.77 -12.06 -12.11
N GLY A 146 10.04 -11.02 -12.91
CA GLY A 146 9.92 -9.64 -12.46
C GLY A 146 8.48 -9.36 -12.03
N CYS A 147 8.28 -8.89 -10.81
CA CYS A 147 6.96 -8.56 -10.28
C CYS A 147 7.00 -7.30 -9.41
N GLY A 148 5.89 -6.57 -9.38
CA GLY A 148 5.82 -5.27 -8.72
C GLY A 148 6.88 -4.31 -9.29
N ILE A 149 7.67 -3.70 -8.42
CA ILE A 149 8.75 -2.78 -8.82
C ILE A 149 9.89 -3.49 -9.59
N ASP A 150 10.15 -4.76 -9.30
CA ASP A 150 11.15 -5.59 -10.01
C ASP A 150 10.67 -6.00 -11.42
N GLY A 151 9.42 -5.70 -11.76
CA GLY A 151 8.86 -5.91 -13.09
C GLY A 151 8.94 -4.68 -14.00
N LEU A 152 9.56 -3.58 -13.55
CA LEU A 152 9.63 -2.34 -14.32
C LEU A 152 10.88 -2.30 -15.21
N GLU A 153 10.73 -1.71 -16.39
CA GLU A 153 11.75 -1.58 -17.42
C GLU A 153 12.25 -0.13 -17.50
N VAL A 154 13.56 0.02 -17.69
CA VAL A 154 14.18 1.34 -17.84
C VAL A 154 13.78 1.95 -19.19
N GLY A 155 13.43 3.24 -19.19
CA GLY A 155 12.96 3.95 -20.37
C GLY A 155 11.45 3.87 -20.61
N HIS A 156 10.72 3.09 -19.81
CA HIS A 156 9.27 2.96 -19.94
C HIS A 156 8.52 3.94 -19.03
N ARG A 157 7.26 4.23 -19.39
CA ARG A 157 6.31 4.96 -18.56
C ARG A 157 5.23 4.04 -18.04
N TYR A 158 4.76 4.35 -16.84
CA TYR A 158 3.84 3.53 -16.08
C TYR A 158 2.75 4.38 -15.43
N LYS A 159 1.62 3.74 -15.14
CA LYS A 159 0.60 4.23 -14.21
C LYS A 159 0.57 3.37 -12.97
N VAL A 160 0.58 3.98 -11.79
CA VAL A 160 0.26 3.31 -10.54
C VAL A 160 -1.14 3.70 -10.09
N GLY A 161 -1.93 2.69 -9.73
CA GLY A 161 -3.29 2.86 -9.22
C GLY A 161 -3.56 1.97 -8.03
N VAL A 162 -4.69 2.20 -7.38
CA VAL A 162 -5.20 1.36 -6.30
C VAL A 162 -6.09 0.25 -6.87
N THR A 163 -5.90 -0.98 -6.40
CA THR A 163 -6.80 -2.09 -6.71
C THR A 163 -8.08 -1.94 -5.88
N ARG A 164 -9.26 -1.99 -6.52
CA ARG A 164 -10.55 -1.80 -5.83
C ARG A 164 -10.96 -2.95 -4.94
N GLY A 165 -10.65 -4.19 -5.30
CA GLY A 165 -11.07 -5.38 -4.54
C GLY A 165 -10.75 -5.30 -3.04
N PRO A 166 -9.51 -4.95 -2.64
CA PRO A 166 -9.13 -4.71 -1.24
C PRO A 166 -9.90 -3.63 -0.48
N LEU A 167 -10.57 -2.70 -1.18
CA LEU A 167 -11.44 -1.69 -0.56
C LEU A 167 -12.88 -2.22 -0.37
N MET A 168 -13.27 -3.25 -1.11
CA MET A 168 -14.58 -3.88 -0.96
C MET A 168 -14.62 -4.70 0.33
N GLY A 169 -15.47 -4.31 1.27
CA GLY A 169 -15.55 -4.96 2.58
C GLY A 169 -14.48 -4.50 3.56
N LEU A 170 -13.97 -3.27 3.41
CA LEU A 170 -13.13 -2.63 4.40
C LEU A 170 -13.83 -2.65 5.77
N TRP A 171 -13.21 -3.26 6.77
CA TRP A 171 -13.73 -3.22 8.13
C TRP A 171 -13.54 -1.82 8.69
N TRP A 172 -14.61 -1.27 9.28
CA TRP A 172 -14.60 0.05 9.90
C TRP A 172 -15.61 0.14 11.06
N ARG A 173 -15.41 1.12 11.93
CA ARG A 173 -16.32 1.47 13.03
C ARG A 173 -16.24 2.95 13.41
N TRP A 174 -17.32 3.49 13.95
CA TRP A 174 -17.29 4.79 14.64
C TRP A 174 -16.35 4.77 15.86
N GLY A 175 -15.73 5.92 16.12
CA GLY A 175 -14.85 6.14 17.26
C GLY A 175 -13.37 6.09 16.90
N THR A 176 -12.52 6.39 17.87
CA THR A 176 -11.07 6.34 17.73
C THR A 176 -10.53 4.93 18.00
N LYS A 177 -9.29 4.68 17.60
CA LYS A 177 -8.63 3.40 17.88
C LYS A 177 -8.50 3.18 19.40
N GLU A 178 -8.31 4.24 20.19
CA GLU A 178 -8.17 4.17 21.64
C GLU A 178 -9.48 3.72 22.32
N GLU A 179 -10.63 4.11 21.77
CA GLU A 179 -11.95 3.69 22.23
C GLU A 179 -12.26 2.22 21.87
N PHE A 180 -11.68 1.75 20.77
CA PHE A 180 -11.89 0.38 20.28
C PHE A 180 -10.95 -0.65 20.92
N GLN A 181 -9.70 -0.24 21.15
CA GLN A 181 -8.64 -1.09 21.70
C GLN A 181 -8.88 -1.37 23.18
N VAL A 182 -8.35 -2.50 23.65
CA VAL A 182 -8.41 -2.90 25.06
C VAL A 182 -7.05 -2.94 25.71
N GLU A 183 -7.04 -2.80 27.02
CA GLU A 183 -5.81 -2.93 27.79
C GLU A 183 -5.33 -4.40 27.83
N PRO A 184 -4.01 -4.62 27.98
CA PRO A 184 -3.46 -5.95 28.18
C PRO A 184 -4.12 -6.66 29.37
N GLY A 185 -4.60 -7.89 29.16
CA GLY A 185 -5.25 -8.70 30.20
C GLY A 185 -6.77 -8.61 30.21
N GLU A 186 -7.37 -7.67 29.47
CA GLU A 186 -8.83 -7.63 29.25
C GLU A 186 -9.29 -8.65 28.19
N PRO A 187 -10.59 -9.01 28.15
CA PRO A 187 -11.15 -9.86 27.11
C PRO A 187 -10.89 -9.32 25.69
N ASN A 188 -9.91 -9.93 25.03
CA ASN A 188 -9.57 -9.66 23.63
C ASN A 188 -10.45 -10.51 22.70
N TRP A 189 -11.62 -9.99 22.34
CA TRP A 189 -12.32 -10.51 21.18
C TRP A 189 -11.54 -10.17 19.92
N THR A 190 -11.34 -11.17 19.06
CA THR A 190 -10.63 -10.99 17.79
C THR A 190 -11.40 -10.01 16.90
N LEU A 191 -10.74 -9.33 15.97
CA LEU A 191 -11.43 -8.40 15.06
C LEU A 191 -12.61 -9.06 14.34
N SER A 192 -12.48 -10.35 13.98
CA SER A 192 -13.54 -11.15 13.38
C SER A 192 -14.76 -11.40 14.27
N ALA A 193 -14.60 -11.29 15.59
CA ALA A 193 -15.68 -11.40 16.56
C ALA A 193 -16.37 -10.05 16.83
N VAL A 194 -15.78 -8.94 16.38
CA VAL A 194 -16.40 -7.62 16.47
C VAL A 194 -17.17 -7.33 15.19
N THR A 195 -18.50 -7.25 15.30
CA THR A 195 -19.37 -6.91 14.18
C THR A 195 -18.98 -5.53 13.65
N PRO A 196 -18.55 -5.42 12.38
CA PRO A 196 -18.34 -4.12 11.75
C PRO A 196 -19.66 -3.36 11.66
N GLU A 197 -19.57 -2.08 11.34
CA GLU A 197 -20.75 -1.34 10.90
C GLU A 197 -21.33 -2.00 9.65
N GLN A 198 -22.65 -2.16 9.61
CA GLN A 198 -23.35 -2.83 8.51
C GLN A 198 -23.47 -1.94 7.27
N VAL A 199 -23.30 -0.63 7.45
CA VAL A 199 -23.29 0.33 6.36
C VAL A 199 -21.93 0.25 5.66
N PRO A 200 -21.87 0.11 4.32
CA PRO A 200 -20.62 0.17 3.59
C PRO A 200 -19.91 1.50 3.82
N LEU A 201 -18.58 1.45 3.91
CA LEU A 201 -17.76 2.65 3.83
C LEU A 201 -17.47 2.92 2.35
N GLU A 202 -18.05 3.99 1.82
CA GLU A 202 -17.85 4.35 0.43
C GLU A 202 -16.49 5.01 0.25
N VAL A 203 -15.74 4.54 -0.74
CA VAL A 203 -14.45 5.13 -1.11
C VAL A 203 -14.57 5.68 -2.52
N GLY A 204 -14.50 7.00 -2.63
CA GLY A 204 -14.63 7.72 -3.89
C GLY A 204 -13.63 7.31 -4.98
N PRO A 205 -13.71 7.89 -6.19
CA PRO A 205 -12.72 7.70 -7.25
C PRO A 205 -11.30 7.98 -6.74
N ILE A 206 -10.34 7.15 -7.16
CA ILE A 206 -8.91 7.34 -6.86
C ILE A 206 -8.20 7.41 -8.20
N ASP A 207 -7.64 8.58 -8.50
CA ASP A 207 -6.90 8.79 -9.73
C ASP A 207 -5.57 8.02 -9.72
N GLU A 208 -5.20 7.53 -10.90
CA GLU A 208 -3.90 6.89 -11.11
C GLU A 208 -2.82 7.96 -11.32
N VAL A 209 -1.59 7.62 -10.92
CA VAL A 209 -0.45 8.53 -11.02
C VAL A 209 0.52 7.98 -12.07
N GLU A 210 0.89 8.83 -13.03
CA GLU A 210 1.90 8.50 -14.05
C GLU A 210 3.32 8.70 -13.51
N PHE A 211 4.23 7.83 -13.92
CA PHE A 211 5.65 7.96 -13.63
C PHE A 211 6.51 7.28 -14.72
N SER A 212 7.79 7.63 -14.81
CA SER A 212 8.75 7.07 -15.76
C SER A 212 9.97 6.48 -15.07
N ILE A 213 10.56 5.43 -15.66
CA ILE A 213 11.81 4.85 -15.19
C ILE A 213 12.99 5.41 -15.99
N THR A 214 13.98 6.00 -15.31
CA THR A 214 15.20 6.52 -15.95
C THR A 214 16.45 5.73 -15.55
N SER A 215 17.44 5.70 -16.45
CA SER A 215 18.77 5.14 -16.20
C SER A 215 19.67 6.07 -15.37
N GLU A 216 19.42 7.38 -15.43
CA GLU A 216 20.20 8.42 -14.76
C GLU A 216 19.31 9.29 -13.85
N GLU A 217 19.92 9.78 -12.76
CA GLU A 217 19.30 10.76 -11.87
C GLU A 217 19.25 12.10 -12.58
N GLN A 218 18.06 12.54 -13.02
CA GLN A 218 17.89 13.92 -13.49
C GLN A 218 17.95 14.83 -12.27
N THR A 219 19.14 15.37 -12.00
CA THR A 219 19.34 16.47 -11.07
C THR A 219 18.72 17.73 -11.71
N GLY A 220 17.50 18.05 -11.29
CA GLY A 220 16.83 19.32 -11.57
C GLY A 220 16.87 20.22 -10.36
#